data_AF-A0A9J5W704-F1
#
_entry.id   AF-A0A9J5W704-F1
#
_cell.length_a   1.000
_cell.length_b   1.000
_cell.length_c   1.000
_cell.angle_alpha   90.00
_cell.angle_beta   90.00
_cell.angle_gamma   90.00
#
_symmetry.space_group_name_H-M   'P 1'
#
loop_
_entity.id
_entity.type
_entity.pdbx_description
1 polymer ?
#
loop_
_entity_poly.entity_id
_entity_poly.type
_entity_poly.pdbx_seq_one_letter_code
_entity_poly.pdbx_strand_id
1 'polypeptide(L)'
;VIASDPLAAVDKERTDILMYCTGGIRCDVYSALLRKQGFKRLYTLKGGVSHYLESEGSVRWVGNLFVFDARLSLLPSTYKPAVEIEASTMLEGSLDDSFAKCYICGSQVSELRHRNCANLDCNLLFLCCAGCVKHLRGCCCIQCTSASRLRPVLTGHQRYQKWHNYRDFE
;
A
#
# COMPACT_ATOMS: atom_id res chain seq x y z
N VAL A 1 -4.43 15.28 15.36
CA VAL A 1 -5.89 15.06 15.22
C VAL A 1 -6.18 13.69 15.80
N ILE A 2 -6.81 13.60 16.98
CA ILE A 2 -7.37 12.32 17.43
C ILE A 2 -8.53 12.06 16.48
N ALA A 3 -8.33 11.22 15.48
CA ALA A 3 -9.40 10.84 14.58
C ALA A 3 -10.49 10.20 15.46
N SER A 4 -11.70 10.78 15.44
CA SER A 4 -12.85 10.20 16.10
C SER A 4 -13.04 8.76 15.63
N ASP A 5 -13.25 7.82 16.55
CA ASP A 5 -13.53 6.43 16.20
C ASP A 5 -14.72 6.37 15.23
N PRO A 6 -14.53 5.95 13.97
CA PRO A 6 -15.60 5.93 12.97
C PRO A 6 -16.73 4.96 13.33
N LEU A 7 -16.50 4.06 14.30
CA LEU A 7 -17.46 3.08 14.78
C LEU A 7 -18.16 3.53 16.07
N ALA A 8 -17.90 4.73 16.59
CA ALA A 8 -18.45 5.17 17.87
C ALA A 8 -19.99 5.33 17.86
N ALA A 9 -20.56 5.78 16.74
CA ALA A 9 -21.97 6.15 16.62
C ALA A 9 -22.80 5.18 15.77
N VAL A 10 -22.25 4.03 15.39
CA VAL A 10 -22.94 3.06 14.52
C VAL A 10 -23.77 2.07 15.33
N ASP A 11 -24.86 1.57 14.72
CA ASP A 11 -25.68 0.51 15.29
C ASP A 11 -24.94 -0.83 15.22
N LYS A 12 -24.46 -1.30 16.37
CA LYS A 12 -23.63 -2.51 16.48
C LYS A 12 -24.35 -3.80 16.05
N GLU A 13 -25.68 -3.81 16.07
CA GLU A 13 -26.47 -4.98 15.69
C GLU A 13 -26.80 -4.99 14.20
N ARG A 14 -27.02 -3.81 13.61
CA ARG A 14 -27.51 -3.70 12.23
C ARG A 14 -26.42 -3.36 11.22
N THR A 15 -25.31 -2.75 11.62
CA THR A 15 -24.23 -2.36 10.71
C THR A 15 -23.41 -3.56 10.25
N ASP A 16 -23.42 -3.81 8.94
CA ASP A 16 -22.50 -4.75 8.29
C ASP A 16 -21.08 -4.19 8.26
N ILE A 17 -20.12 -4.94 8.78
CA ILE A 17 -18.70 -4.59 8.75
C ILE A 17 -17.96 -5.68 7.98
N LEU A 18 -17.52 -5.36 6.77
CA LEU A 18 -16.62 -6.20 5.97
C LEU A 18 -15.18 -5.75 6.19
N MET A 19 -14.32 -6.69 6.58
CA MET A 19 -12.89 -6.46 6.76
C MET A 19 -12.08 -7.28 5.79
N TYR A 20 -11.00 -6.69 5.30
CA TYR A 20 -9.97 -7.38 4.55
C TYR A 20 -8.58 -6.87 4.95
N CYS A 21 -7.58 -7.72 4.76
CA CYS A 21 -6.18 -7.35 4.83
C CYS A 21 -5.41 -8.27 3.87
N THR A 22 -4.09 -8.07 3.72
CA THR A 22 -3.27 -8.79 2.73
C THR A 22 -3.52 -10.31 2.73
N GLY A 23 -3.48 -10.97 3.90
CA GLY A 23 -3.65 -12.42 4.02
C GLY A 23 -4.67 -12.87 5.08
N GLY A 24 -5.58 -12.01 5.50
CA GLY A 24 -6.68 -12.35 6.44
C GLY A 24 -6.36 -12.25 7.94
N ILE A 25 -5.14 -12.56 8.39
CA ILE A 25 -4.82 -12.71 9.83
C ILE A 25 -5.20 -11.51 10.72
N ARG A 26 -5.04 -10.26 10.23
CA ARG A 26 -5.46 -9.08 11.00
C ARG A 26 -6.98 -9.04 11.18
N CYS A 27 -7.72 -9.43 10.15
CA CYS A 27 -9.18 -9.45 10.19
C CYS A 27 -9.69 -10.46 11.22
N ASP A 28 -9.01 -11.58 11.44
CA ASP A 28 -9.37 -12.55 12.48
C ASP A 28 -9.24 -11.93 13.88
N VAL A 29 -8.12 -11.25 14.12
CA VAL A 29 -7.84 -10.54 15.39
C VAL A 29 -8.85 -9.40 15.62
N TYR A 30 -9.06 -8.54 14.61
CA TYR A 30 -10.00 -7.42 14.72
C TYR A 30 -11.46 -7.89 14.83
N SER A 31 -11.82 -9.00 14.17
CA SER A 31 -13.15 -9.60 14.34
C SER A 31 -13.38 -10.03 15.79
N ALA A 32 -12.39 -10.63 16.44
CA ALA A 32 -12.51 -10.99 17.86
C ALA A 32 -12.68 -9.75 18.75
N LEU A 33 -11.96 -8.66 18.46
CA LEU A 33 -12.08 -7.40 19.19
C LEU A 33 -13.47 -6.76 19.00
N LEU A 34 -13.94 -6.63 17.76
CA LEU A 34 -15.23 -6.02 17.44
C LEU A 34 -16.40 -6.83 18.01
N ARG A 35 -16.31 -8.17 18.01
CA ARG A 35 -17.30 -9.03 18.69
C ARG A 35 -17.39 -8.72 20.18
N LYS A 36 -16.25 -8.55 20.87
CA LYS A 36 -16.21 -8.16 22.29
C LYS A 36 -16.82 -6.78 22.53
N GLN A 37 -16.71 -5.87 21.57
CA GLN A 37 -17.31 -4.53 21.64
C GLN A 37 -18.82 -4.50 21.31
N GLY A 38 -19.40 -5.63 20.90
CA GLY A 38 -20.83 -5.81 20.68
C GLY A 38 -21.26 -5.92 19.22
N PHE A 39 -20.35 -5.79 18.25
CA PHE A 39 -20.69 -5.89 16.83
C PHE A 39 -21.11 -7.31 16.45
N LYS A 40 -22.25 -7.44 15.76
CA LYS A 40 -22.85 -8.74 15.41
C LYS A 40 -22.57 -9.16 13.97
N ARG A 41 -22.62 -8.21 13.03
CA ARG A 41 -22.56 -8.46 11.58
C ARG A 41 -21.17 -8.21 11.03
N LEU A 42 -20.25 -9.14 11.34
CA LEU A 42 -18.84 -9.06 10.97
C LEU A 42 -18.51 -10.08 9.88
N TYR A 43 -17.96 -9.59 8.78
CA TYR A 43 -17.56 -10.37 7.62
C TYR A 43 -16.08 -10.18 7.34
N THR A 44 -15.40 -11.25 6.93
CA THR A 44 -13.98 -11.23 6.61
C THR A 44 -13.76 -11.85 5.25
N LEU A 45 -12.91 -11.22 4.43
CA LEU A 45 -12.47 -11.80 3.17
C LEU A 45 -11.60 -13.04 3.45
N LYS A 46 -12.12 -14.22 3.13
CA LYS A 46 -11.44 -15.51 3.36
C LYS A 46 -10.10 -15.52 2.62
N GLY A 47 -9.02 -15.80 3.35
CA GLY A 47 -7.65 -15.79 2.78
C GLY A 47 -7.09 -14.39 2.46
N GLY A 48 -7.84 -13.32 2.73
CA GLY A 48 -7.43 -11.95 2.45
C GLY A 48 -7.37 -11.59 0.97
N VAL A 49 -6.77 -10.44 0.69
CA VAL A 49 -6.67 -9.90 -0.68
C VAL A 49 -5.81 -10.79 -1.58
N SER A 50 -4.77 -11.44 -1.05
CA SER A 50 -3.94 -12.34 -1.86
C SER A 50 -4.75 -13.50 -2.45
N HIS A 51 -5.63 -14.11 -1.64
CA HIS A 51 -6.50 -15.17 -2.12
C HIS A 51 -7.57 -14.65 -3.09
N TYR A 52 -8.12 -13.46 -2.83
CA TYR A 52 -9.05 -12.80 -3.74
C TYR A 52 -8.45 -12.54 -5.12
N LEU A 53 -7.23 -12.01 -5.19
CA LEU A 53 -6.54 -11.76 -6.46
C LEU A 53 -6.22 -13.06 -7.20
N GLU A 54 -5.97 -14.15 -6.48
CA GLU A 54 -5.75 -15.49 -7.05
C GLU A 54 -7.06 -16.08 -7.61
N SER A 55 -8.19 -15.95 -6.90
CA SER A 55 -9.47 -16.53 -7.31
C SER A 55 -10.23 -15.67 -8.33
N GLU A 56 -10.40 -14.38 -8.05
CA GLU A 56 -11.23 -13.44 -8.83
C GLU A 56 -10.41 -12.60 -9.82
N GLY A 57 -9.09 -12.53 -9.65
CA GLY A 57 -8.26 -11.58 -10.40
C GLY A 57 -8.37 -10.15 -9.89
N SER A 58 -8.23 -9.17 -10.77
CA SER A 58 -8.24 -7.73 -10.43
C SER A 58 -9.63 -7.09 -10.41
N VAL A 59 -10.72 -7.88 -10.49
CA VAL A 59 -12.09 -7.36 -10.54
C VAL A 59 -12.33 -6.39 -9.38
N ARG A 60 -12.72 -5.14 -9.64
CA ARG A 60 -12.96 -4.10 -8.62
C ARG A 60 -11.78 -3.83 -7.65
N TRP A 61 -10.58 -4.28 -8.00
CA TRP A 61 -9.35 -3.96 -7.28
C TRP A 61 -8.58 -2.88 -8.04
N VAL A 62 -8.13 -1.84 -7.33
CA VAL A 62 -7.38 -0.72 -7.92
C VAL A 62 -5.96 -0.70 -7.35
N GLY A 63 -4.98 -0.62 -8.24
CA GLY A 63 -3.56 -0.56 -7.90
C GLY A 63 -2.95 -1.92 -7.55
N ASN A 64 -1.92 -1.90 -6.71
CA ASN A 64 -1.08 -3.05 -6.38
C ASN A 64 -1.27 -3.46 -4.91
N LEU A 65 -1.11 -4.75 -4.61
CA LEU A 65 -1.20 -5.26 -3.25
C LEU A 65 0.14 -5.05 -2.51
N PHE A 66 0.11 -4.32 -1.40
CA PHE A 66 1.28 -4.16 -0.52
C PHE A 66 1.60 -5.47 0.22
N VAL A 67 2.89 -5.85 0.23
CA VAL A 67 3.42 -7.03 0.91
C VAL A 67 4.63 -6.67 1.78
N PHE A 68 4.75 -7.33 2.92
CA PHE A 68 5.69 -6.97 3.99
C PHE A 68 7.06 -7.65 3.83
N ASP A 69 7.62 -7.58 2.63
CA ASP A 69 8.95 -8.08 2.30
C ASP A 69 9.61 -7.25 1.19
N ALA A 70 10.75 -7.69 0.66
CA ALA A 70 11.49 -6.98 -0.38
C ALA A 70 10.67 -6.71 -1.66
N ARG A 71 9.61 -7.51 -1.90
CA ARG A 71 8.67 -7.34 -3.01
C ARG A 71 7.70 -6.19 -2.81
N LEU A 72 7.59 -5.58 -1.62
CA LEU A 72 6.95 -4.30 -1.29
C LEU A 72 5.51 -4.08 -1.77
N SER A 73 5.29 -4.14 -3.07
CA SER A 73 3.99 -4.17 -3.71
C SER A 73 4.02 -5.04 -4.97
N LEU A 74 2.98 -5.86 -5.15
CA LEU A 74 2.79 -6.82 -6.25
C LEU A 74 1.57 -6.45 -7.10
N LEU A 75 1.69 -6.60 -8.42
CA LEU A 75 0.57 -6.38 -9.34
C LEU A 75 -0.46 -7.51 -9.23
N PRO A 76 -1.75 -7.26 -9.48
CA PRO A 76 -2.76 -8.31 -9.57
C PRO A 76 -2.40 -9.47 -10.51
N SER A 77 -1.80 -9.19 -11.66
CA SER A 77 -1.29 -10.21 -12.60
C SER A 77 -0.27 -11.18 -12.00
N THR A 78 0.41 -10.81 -10.90
CA THR A 78 1.31 -11.73 -10.19
C THR A 78 0.55 -12.90 -9.56
N TYR A 79 -0.73 -12.70 -9.20
CA TYR A 79 -1.58 -13.70 -8.57
C TYR A 79 -2.38 -14.51 -9.59
N LYS A 80 -2.84 -13.86 -10.67
CA LYS A 80 -3.61 -14.51 -11.74
C LYS A 80 -3.21 -13.97 -13.12
N PRO A 81 -2.19 -14.55 -13.77
CA PRO A 81 -1.65 -14.03 -15.03
C PRO A 81 -2.62 -14.12 -16.23
N ALA A 82 -3.64 -14.97 -16.17
CA ALA A 82 -4.41 -15.42 -17.33
C ALA A 82 -5.73 -14.67 -17.59
N VAL A 83 -6.11 -13.67 -16.79
CA VAL A 83 -7.45 -13.01 -16.87
C VAL A 83 -7.38 -11.54 -17.32
N GLU A 84 -6.19 -11.01 -17.60
CA GLU A 84 -6.07 -9.60 -18.00
C GLU A 84 -6.60 -9.31 -19.41
N ILE A 85 -6.69 -10.29 -20.32
CA ILE A 85 -7.15 -10.06 -21.70
C ILE A 85 -8.64 -9.64 -21.77
N GLU A 86 -9.46 -10.01 -20.79
CA GLU A 86 -10.89 -9.62 -20.76
C GLU A 86 -11.19 -8.48 -19.78
N ALA A 87 -10.38 -8.30 -18.73
CA ALA A 87 -10.59 -7.25 -17.73
C ALA A 87 -10.13 -5.86 -18.21
N SER A 88 -9.14 -5.79 -19.12
CA SER A 88 -8.73 -4.53 -19.75
C SER A 88 -9.80 -3.93 -20.66
N THR A 89 -10.83 -4.71 -21.05
CA THR A 89 -11.92 -4.27 -21.93
C THR A 89 -13.16 -3.80 -21.16
N MET A 90 -13.15 -3.84 -19.82
CA MET A 90 -14.33 -3.53 -18.99
C MET A 90 -14.11 -2.35 -18.02
N LEU A 91 -13.03 -1.61 -18.18
CA LEU A 91 -12.80 -0.29 -17.56
C LEU A 91 -12.69 0.82 -18.62
N GLU A 92 -13.43 0.68 -19.72
CA GLU A 92 -13.81 1.82 -20.56
C GLU A 92 -14.84 2.67 -19.81
N GLY A 93 -14.41 3.46 -18.81
CA GLY A 93 -15.39 4.21 -18.04
C GLY A 93 -14.97 5.02 -16.82
N SER A 94 -13.67 5.29 -16.58
CA SER A 94 -13.31 6.45 -15.73
C SER A 94 -11.86 6.89 -15.96
N LEU A 95 -11.71 8.07 -16.55
CA LEU A 95 -10.48 8.78 -16.92
C LEU A 95 -9.68 9.35 -15.72
N ASP A 96 -9.50 8.57 -14.65
CA ASP A 96 -8.51 8.89 -13.61
C ASP A 96 -7.92 7.60 -13.04
N ASP A 97 -6.82 7.14 -13.63
CA ASP A 97 -6.03 6.01 -13.12
C ASP A 97 -5.30 6.36 -11.80
N SER A 98 -5.49 7.57 -11.26
CA SER A 98 -4.94 7.93 -9.96
C SER A 98 -5.71 7.26 -8.82
N PHE A 99 -4.98 6.54 -7.99
CA PHE A 99 -5.52 5.88 -6.80
C PHE A 99 -4.82 6.31 -5.51
N ALA A 100 -3.83 7.21 -5.59
CA ALA A 100 -3.12 7.69 -4.43
C ALA A 100 -2.49 9.07 -4.65
N LYS A 101 -1.98 9.67 -3.56
CA LYS A 101 -1.29 10.96 -3.59
C LYS A 101 0.18 10.80 -3.24
N CYS A 102 1.03 11.57 -3.91
CA CYS A 102 2.43 11.73 -3.55
C CYS A 102 2.52 12.30 -2.12
N TYR A 103 3.30 11.63 -1.26
CA TYR A 103 3.52 12.06 0.12
C TYR A 103 4.13 13.47 0.24
N ILE A 104 4.94 13.87 -0.75
CA ILE A 104 5.70 15.13 -0.71
C ILE A 104 4.90 16.31 -1.26
N CYS A 105 4.38 16.20 -2.48
CA CYS A 105 3.72 17.32 -3.17
C CYS A 105 2.19 17.19 -3.25
N GLY A 106 1.62 16.06 -2.81
CA GLY A 106 0.18 15.82 -2.89
C GLY A 106 -0.36 15.54 -4.30
N SER A 107 0.50 15.55 -5.34
CA SER A 107 0.09 15.23 -6.71
C SER A 107 -0.51 13.84 -6.78
N GLN A 108 -1.50 13.67 -7.66
CA GLN A 108 -2.06 12.37 -7.99
C GLN A 108 -0.99 11.43 -8.56
N VAL A 109 -1.05 10.14 -8.22
CA VAL A 109 -0.15 9.11 -8.76
C VAL A 109 -0.96 7.91 -9.26
N SER A 110 -0.67 7.52 -10.50
CA SER A 110 -1.22 6.35 -11.18
C SER A 110 -0.35 5.10 -11.02
N GLU A 111 0.78 5.20 -10.30
CA GLU A 111 1.68 4.08 -10.04
C GLU A 111 2.11 4.04 -8.57
N LEU A 112 2.02 2.86 -7.94
CA LEU A 112 2.49 2.66 -6.56
C LEU A 112 4.01 2.55 -6.50
N ARG A 113 4.67 3.70 -6.33
CA ARG A 113 6.12 3.83 -6.12
C ARG A 113 6.47 3.98 -4.65
N HIS A 114 6.06 3.00 -3.85
CA HIS A 114 6.49 2.89 -2.46
C HIS A 114 8.02 2.72 -2.40
N ARG A 115 8.68 3.54 -1.57
CA ARG A 115 10.13 3.47 -1.34
C ARG A 115 10.47 3.95 0.05
N ASN A 116 11.57 3.45 0.60
CA ASN A 116 12.15 4.00 1.81
C ASN A 116 12.91 5.29 1.48
N CYS A 117 13.00 6.20 2.46
CA CYS A 117 13.85 7.37 2.40
C CYS A 117 15.31 6.96 2.14
N ALA A 118 15.99 7.68 1.25
CA ALA A 118 17.41 7.45 0.97
C ALA A 118 18.29 7.65 2.22
N ASN A 119 17.88 8.53 3.14
CA ASN A 119 18.50 8.62 4.46
C ASN A 119 18.28 7.32 5.24
N LEU A 120 19.37 6.61 5.51
CA LEU A 120 19.40 5.32 6.19
C LEU A 120 18.82 5.40 7.61
N ASP A 121 19.08 6.50 8.31
CA ASP A 121 18.59 6.77 9.67
C ASP A 121 17.09 7.04 9.71
N CYS A 122 16.58 7.74 8.70
CA CYS A 122 15.15 8.03 8.58
C CYS A 122 14.38 6.77 8.17
N ASN A 123 14.79 6.13 7.07
CA ASN A 123 14.19 4.92 6.49
C ASN A 123 12.65 4.94 6.30
N LEU A 124 12.00 6.12 6.39
CA LEU A 124 10.55 6.26 6.26
C LEU A 124 10.10 5.64 4.94
N LEU A 125 9.10 4.75 4.99
CA LEU A 125 8.45 4.21 3.81
C LEU A 125 7.34 5.17 3.36
N PHE A 126 7.42 5.66 2.13
CA PHE A 126 6.44 6.60 1.59
C PHE A 126 6.19 6.37 0.09
N LEU A 127 5.04 6.86 -0.37
CA LEU A 127 4.66 6.85 -1.79
C LEU A 127 5.05 8.19 -2.41
N CYS A 128 5.74 8.14 -3.57
CA CYS A 128 6.31 9.34 -4.17
C CYS A 128 6.19 9.34 -5.69
N CYS A 129 5.80 10.47 -6.28
CA CYS A 129 5.86 10.66 -7.73
C CYS A 129 7.31 10.72 -8.22
N ALA A 130 7.54 10.40 -9.50
CA ALA A 130 8.88 10.38 -10.09
C ALA A 130 9.59 11.75 -10.01
N GLY A 131 8.85 12.86 -10.13
CA GLY A 131 9.40 14.21 -10.01
C GLY A 131 10.00 14.49 -8.63
N CYS A 132 9.26 14.17 -7.56
CA CYS A 132 9.73 14.34 -6.19
C CYS A 132 10.90 13.41 -5.84
N VAL A 133 10.93 12.19 -6.39
CA VAL A 133 12.09 11.29 -6.26
C VAL A 133 13.35 11.95 -6.81
N LYS A 134 13.27 12.54 -8.00
CA LYS A 134 14.40 13.23 -8.63
C LYS A 134 14.79 14.47 -7.83
N HIS A 135 13.83 15.30 -7.44
CA HIS A 135 14.06 16.56 -6.73
C HIS A 135 14.69 16.36 -5.34
N LEU A 136 14.20 15.39 -4.57
CA LEU A 136 14.69 15.11 -3.21
C LEU A 136 15.70 13.95 -3.16
N ARG A 137 16.27 13.53 -4.30
CA ARG A 137 17.28 12.46 -4.36
C ARG A 137 16.84 11.18 -3.60
N GLY A 138 15.55 10.82 -3.73
CA GLY A 138 14.95 9.67 -3.05
C GLY A 138 14.68 9.84 -1.54
N CYS A 139 14.86 11.04 -0.98
CA CYS A 139 14.50 11.36 0.40
C CYS A 139 13.04 11.78 0.56
N CYS A 140 12.50 11.63 1.77
CA CYS A 140 11.13 12.03 2.09
C CYS A 140 10.96 13.55 2.33
N CYS A 141 12.06 14.27 2.55
CA CYS A 141 12.07 15.71 2.78
C CYS A 141 13.46 16.29 2.46
N ILE A 142 13.56 17.62 2.39
CA ILE A 142 14.82 18.33 2.08
C ILE A 142 15.90 18.09 3.13
N GLN A 143 15.56 18.04 4.41
CA GLN A 143 16.50 17.82 5.51
C GLN A 143 17.21 16.47 5.38
N CYS A 144 16.49 15.44 4.94
CA CYS A 144 17.08 14.13 4.73
C CYS A 144 18.11 14.10 3.59
N THR A 145 18.09 15.06 2.66
CA THR A 145 19.02 15.11 1.52
C THR A 145 20.45 15.44 1.92
N SER A 146 20.66 15.93 3.15
CA SER A 146 21.96 16.29 3.71
C SER A 146 22.42 15.34 4.82
N ALA A 147 21.74 14.20 5.00
CA ALA A 147 22.13 13.21 5.99
C ALA A 147 23.51 12.61 5.66
N SER A 148 24.26 12.23 6.69
CA SER A 148 25.59 11.59 6.54
C SER A 148 25.51 10.23 5.84
N ARG A 149 24.41 9.48 6.07
CA ARG A 149 24.23 8.12 5.53
C ARG A 149 23.12 8.08 4.49
N LEU A 150 23.49 8.32 3.24
CA LEU A 150 22.57 8.32 2.10
C LEU A 150 22.77 7.09 1.22
N ARG A 151 21.66 6.43 0.91
CA ARG A 151 21.64 5.39 -0.13
C ARG A 151 21.62 6.02 -1.53
N PRO A 152 22.08 5.32 -2.58
CA PRO A 152 22.04 5.80 -3.95
C PRO A 152 20.63 6.11 -4.44
N VAL A 153 20.46 7.12 -5.29
CA VAL A 153 19.14 7.44 -5.85
C VAL A 153 18.68 6.33 -6.78
N LEU A 154 17.58 5.67 -6.42
CA LEU A 154 16.96 4.62 -7.21
C LEU A 154 15.90 5.18 -8.17
N THR A 155 15.99 4.84 -9.45
CA THR A 155 15.04 5.28 -10.49
C THR A 155 13.98 4.21 -10.74
N GLY A 156 12.89 4.58 -11.42
CA GLY A 156 11.84 3.62 -11.78
C GLY A 156 11.21 2.94 -10.56
N HIS A 157 11.14 1.61 -10.62
CA HIS A 157 10.62 0.71 -9.58
C HIS A 157 11.72 0.02 -8.77
N GLN A 158 12.99 0.46 -8.91
CA GLN A 158 14.09 -0.07 -8.12
C GLN A 158 13.88 0.21 -6.62
N ARG A 159 14.38 -0.70 -5.78
CA ARG A 159 14.19 -0.67 -4.33
C ARG A 159 15.49 -0.92 -3.59
N TYR A 160 15.60 -0.35 -2.39
CA TYR A 160 16.74 -0.60 -1.53
C TYR A 160 16.73 -2.04 -1.06
N GLN A 161 17.91 -2.64 -1.01
CA GLN A 161 18.14 -3.93 -0.41
C GLN A 161 18.15 -3.81 1.12
N LYS A 162 18.52 -4.90 1.81
CA LYS A 162 18.66 -4.90 3.27
C LYS A 162 19.66 -3.81 3.71
N TRP A 163 19.37 -3.17 4.84
CA TRP A 163 20.12 -2.00 5.33
C TRP A 163 21.64 -2.24 5.46
N HIS A 164 22.05 -3.46 5.82
CA HIS A 164 23.45 -3.81 6.00
C HIS A 164 24.27 -3.75 4.70
N ASN A 165 23.62 -3.82 3.53
CA ASN A 165 24.28 -3.62 2.24
C ASN A 165 24.68 -2.16 2.00
N TYR A 166 24.25 -1.24 2.87
CA TYR A 166 24.51 0.18 2.77
C TYR A 166 25.31 0.75 3.95
N ARG A 167 25.80 -0.11 4.84
CA ARG A 167 26.44 0.33 6.09
C ARG A 167 27.77 1.04 5.85
N ASP A 168 28.51 0.59 4.84
CA ASP A 168 29.90 0.96 4.61
C ASP A 168 30.04 1.93 3.41
N PHE A 169 28.95 2.54 2.93
CA PHE A 169 29.04 3.66 1.99
C PHE A 169 29.51 4.91 2.76
N GLU A 170 30.81 5.18 2.69
CA GLU A 170 31.41 6.49 3.01
C GLU A 170 31.12 7.53 1.92
#